data_AF-A0A1B8P7G3-F1
#
_entry.id   AF-A0A1B8P7G3-F1
#
_cell.length_a   1.000
_cell.length_b   1.000
_cell.length_c   1.000
_cell.angle_alpha   90.00
_cell.angle_beta   90.00
_cell.angle_gamma   90.00
#
_symmetry.space_group_name_H-M   'P 1'
#
loop_
_entity.id
_entity.type
_entity.pdbx_description
1 polymer ?
#
loop_
_entity_poly.entity_id
_entity_poly.type
_entity_poly.pdbx_seq_one_letter_code
_entity_poly.pdbx_strand_id
1 'polypeptide(L)'
;MWTNEEGSRFPPAMVSSGVFAGAFDLEYGLSRADLDGKTMGEELQRIGYAGNTQVGGRAFKAFFEAHIEQGPILENEQKQIGVVTDAQGQRWYEVTLTGQESHAGPTPMPSRRDALVGAARIVDLVNQIGMENQPNACATVGLMQVFPNSRNVIPGQVFFTVDFRHPDAQILAQMDKPCARERHVLSRTSNWIWTSSRSGIRPPCHSIRTASLPCAEPRRSSASVIARWSAVQAMTPAISPVWPPPP
;
A
#
# COMPACT_ATOMS: atom_id res chain seq x y z
N MET A 1 5.48 -17.52 0.05
CA MET A 1 5.74 -16.27 -0.67
C MET A 1 4.83 -16.25 -1.89
N TRP A 2 4.11 -15.14 -2.11
CA TRP A 2 3.09 -14.98 -3.16
C TRP A 2 3.58 -14.05 -4.27
N THR A 3 3.12 -14.25 -5.51
CA THR A 3 3.52 -13.39 -6.63
C THR A 3 2.96 -11.98 -6.47
N ASN A 4 3.83 -10.97 -6.65
CA ASN A 4 3.45 -9.56 -6.64
C ASN A 4 2.65 -9.14 -5.39
N GLU A 5 3.15 -9.54 -4.22
CA GLU A 5 2.52 -9.18 -2.94
C GLU A 5 2.53 -7.66 -2.71
N GLU A 6 3.65 -7.00 -3.00
CA GLU A 6 3.81 -5.54 -2.79
C GLU A 6 2.95 -4.66 -3.73
N GLY A 7 2.55 -5.18 -4.90
CA GLY A 7 1.76 -4.41 -5.88
C GLY A 7 2.45 -3.20 -6.52
N SER A 8 3.76 -3.06 -6.34
CA SER A 8 4.54 -1.91 -6.83
C SER A 8 4.60 -1.84 -8.35
N ARG A 9 4.99 -2.94 -9.02
CA ARG A 9 5.08 -2.98 -10.48
C ARG A 9 3.70 -3.15 -11.14
N PHE A 10 2.86 -4.01 -10.57
CA PHE A 10 1.50 -4.27 -11.07
C PHE A 10 0.50 -4.02 -9.94
N PRO A 11 -0.16 -2.86 -9.89
CA PRO A 11 -1.19 -2.60 -8.90
C PRO A 11 -2.44 -3.48 -9.12
N PRO A 12 -3.17 -3.89 -8.06
CA PRO A 12 -2.92 -3.63 -6.64
C PRO A 12 -2.04 -4.69 -5.96
N ALA A 13 -1.68 -4.46 -4.69
CA ALA A 13 -1.00 -5.43 -3.85
C ALA A 13 -1.82 -6.70 -3.62
N MET A 14 -1.11 -7.77 -3.25
CA MET A 14 -1.66 -9.05 -2.82
C MET A 14 -2.57 -9.69 -3.87
N VAL A 15 -2.43 -9.31 -5.15
CA VAL A 15 -3.35 -9.75 -6.20
C VAL A 15 -3.34 -11.27 -6.37
N SER A 16 -2.18 -11.92 -6.27
CA SER A 16 -2.07 -13.38 -6.45
C SER A 16 -2.73 -14.17 -5.31
N SER A 17 -2.54 -13.76 -4.05
CA SER A 17 -3.23 -14.36 -2.91
C SER A 17 -4.72 -14.00 -2.90
N GLY A 18 -5.10 -12.83 -3.43
CA GLY A 18 -6.49 -12.43 -3.67
C GLY A 18 -7.19 -13.32 -4.69
N VAL A 19 -6.54 -13.66 -5.82
CA VAL A 19 -7.05 -14.65 -6.78
C VAL A 19 -7.20 -16.03 -6.11
N PHE A 20 -6.19 -16.45 -5.34
CA PHE A 20 -6.25 -17.72 -4.62
C PHE A 20 -7.45 -17.78 -3.64
N ALA A 21 -7.72 -16.70 -2.92
CA ALA A 21 -8.81 -16.58 -1.96
C ALA A 21 -10.18 -16.28 -2.58
N GLY A 22 -10.26 -16.08 -3.90
CA GLY A 22 -11.50 -15.76 -4.62
C GLY A 22 -11.95 -14.29 -4.50
N ALA A 23 -11.08 -13.39 -4.05
CA ALA A 23 -11.36 -11.95 -4.00
C ALA A 23 -11.25 -11.27 -5.38
N PHE A 24 -10.44 -11.86 -6.28
CA PHE A 24 -10.31 -11.46 -7.67
C PHE A 24 -10.45 -12.69 -8.56
N ASP A 25 -10.93 -12.51 -9.79
CA ASP A 25 -10.84 -13.56 -10.80
C ASP A 25 -9.40 -13.66 -11.36
N LEU A 26 -9.11 -14.82 -11.97
CA LEU A 26 -7.77 -15.08 -12.52
C LEU A 26 -7.44 -14.13 -13.68
N GLU A 27 -8.44 -13.78 -14.49
CA GLU A 27 -8.27 -12.88 -15.64
C GLU A 27 -7.82 -11.50 -15.19
N TYR A 28 -8.48 -10.90 -14.20
CA TYR A 28 -8.11 -9.64 -13.58
C TYR A 28 -6.67 -9.66 -13.07
N GLY A 29 -6.28 -10.73 -12.37
CA GLY A 29 -4.93 -10.89 -11.84
C GLY A 29 -3.88 -10.94 -12.95
N LEU A 30 -4.12 -11.71 -14.00
CA LEU A 30 -3.21 -11.81 -15.15
C LEU A 30 -3.17 -10.53 -15.99
N SER A 31 -4.26 -9.76 -16.03
CA SER A 31 -4.38 -8.54 -16.84
C SER A 31 -3.78 -7.30 -16.20
N ARG A 32 -3.28 -7.36 -14.95
CA ARG A 32 -2.67 -6.19 -14.30
C ARG A 32 -1.43 -5.79 -15.08
N ALA A 33 -1.38 -4.53 -15.51
CA ALA A 33 -0.31 -3.99 -16.34
C ALA A 33 0.64 -3.11 -15.53
N ASP A 34 1.91 -3.09 -15.93
CA ASP A 34 2.89 -2.11 -15.46
C ASP A 34 2.83 -0.81 -16.27
N LEU A 35 3.68 0.16 -15.93
CA LEU A 35 3.74 1.46 -16.60
C LEU A 35 4.14 1.38 -18.09
N ASP A 36 4.79 0.29 -18.51
CA ASP A 36 5.15 0.05 -19.91
C ASP A 36 4.05 -0.71 -20.67
N GLY A 37 2.95 -1.06 -20.00
CA GLY A 37 1.82 -1.79 -20.56
C GLY A 37 2.00 -3.31 -20.59
N LYS A 38 3.07 -3.86 -20.01
CA LYS A 38 3.25 -5.32 -19.91
C LYS A 38 2.38 -5.87 -18.81
N THR A 39 1.73 -7.01 -19.05
CA THR A 39 0.82 -7.63 -18.09
C THR A 39 1.53 -8.64 -17.20
N MET A 40 0.95 -8.91 -16.01
CA MET A 40 1.41 -9.98 -15.14
C MET A 40 1.43 -11.34 -15.84
N GLY A 41 0.45 -11.63 -16.68
CA GLY A 41 0.37 -12.88 -17.44
C GLY A 41 1.54 -13.04 -18.43
N GLU A 42 1.82 -12.01 -19.22
CA GLU A 42 2.96 -11.99 -20.16
C GLU A 42 4.28 -12.13 -19.40
N GLU A 43 4.43 -11.44 -18.28
CA GLU A 43 5.67 -11.48 -17.50
C GLU A 43 5.87 -12.82 -16.80
N LEU A 44 4.80 -13.48 -16.32
CA LEU A 44 4.87 -14.85 -15.82
C LEU A 44 5.29 -15.85 -16.90
N GLN A 45 4.80 -15.70 -18.13
CA GLN A 45 5.24 -16.52 -19.27
C GLN A 45 6.71 -16.27 -19.58
N ARG A 46 7.13 -15.00 -19.66
CA ARG A 46 8.51 -14.60 -19.96
C ARG A 46 9.52 -15.19 -18.98
N ILE A 47 9.21 -15.23 -17.68
CA ILE A 47 10.10 -15.77 -16.65
C ILE A 47 9.96 -17.29 -16.46
N GLY A 48 9.03 -17.95 -17.15
CA GLY A 48 8.79 -19.40 -17.05
C GLY A 48 7.99 -19.85 -15.82
N TYR A 49 7.23 -18.95 -15.18
CA TYR A 49 6.40 -19.25 -14.00
C TYR A 49 4.90 -19.26 -14.28
N ALA A 50 4.49 -19.26 -15.56
CA ALA A 50 3.11 -19.50 -15.98
C ALA A 50 2.73 -20.98 -15.78
N GLY A 51 2.46 -21.37 -14.53
CA GLY A 51 2.12 -22.74 -14.16
C GLY A 51 0.71 -23.16 -14.60
N ASN A 52 0.52 -24.47 -14.78
CA ASN A 52 -0.76 -25.06 -15.21
C ASN A 52 -1.69 -25.46 -14.05
N THR A 53 -1.21 -25.34 -12.81
CA THR A 53 -2.00 -25.68 -11.62
C THR A 53 -3.10 -24.65 -11.41
N GLN A 54 -4.32 -25.10 -11.17
CA GLN A 54 -5.43 -24.22 -10.80
C GLN A 54 -5.08 -23.38 -9.57
N VAL A 55 -5.30 -22.06 -9.68
CA VAL A 55 -5.16 -21.13 -8.56
C VAL A 55 -6.42 -21.17 -7.70
N GLY A 56 -6.25 -21.34 -6.38
CA GLY A 56 -7.37 -21.46 -5.43
C GLY A 56 -7.93 -22.88 -5.32
N GLY A 57 -9.06 -23.03 -4.63
CA GLY A 57 -9.82 -24.29 -4.50
C GLY A 57 -9.21 -25.38 -3.61
N ARG A 58 -7.92 -25.27 -3.25
CA ARG A 58 -7.25 -26.19 -2.32
C ARG A 58 -7.61 -25.85 -0.88
N ALA A 59 -8.09 -26.83 -0.13
CA ALA A 59 -8.38 -26.69 1.29
C ALA A 59 -7.09 -26.71 2.14
N PHE A 60 -7.01 -25.82 3.12
CA PHE A 60 -5.97 -25.85 4.16
C PHE A 60 -6.60 -25.92 5.54
N LYS A 61 -5.98 -26.66 6.47
CA LYS A 61 -6.43 -26.70 7.87
C LYS A 61 -6.13 -25.38 8.60
N ALA A 62 -5.00 -24.76 8.27
CA ALA A 62 -4.56 -23.48 8.80
C ALA A 62 -3.50 -22.87 7.86
N PHE A 63 -3.33 -21.55 7.92
CA PHE A 63 -2.28 -20.80 7.24
C PHE A 63 -1.63 -19.86 8.25
N PHE A 64 -0.30 -19.87 8.30
CA PHE A 64 0.50 -18.98 9.14
C PHE A 64 1.53 -18.29 8.27
N GLU A 65 1.70 -16.99 8.48
CA GLU A 65 2.71 -16.18 7.82
C GLU A 65 3.58 -15.52 8.89
N ALA A 66 4.89 -15.76 8.81
CA ALA A 66 5.86 -15.03 9.60
C ALA A 66 6.31 -13.82 8.80
N HIS A 67 6.28 -12.64 9.41
CA HIS A 67 6.65 -11.40 8.77
C HIS A 67 7.40 -10.51 9.78
N ILE A 68 8.31 -9.67 9.28
CA ILE A 68 8.88 -8.59 10.10
C ILE A 68 7.79 -7.55 10.38
N GLU A 69 7.90 -6.80 11.48
CA GLU A 69 6.87 -5.82 11.87
C GLU A 69 6.69 -4.69 10.84
N GLN A 70 7.77 -4.30 10.14
CA GLN A 70 7.83 -3.10 9.28
C GLN A 70 7.49 -1.79 10.03
N GLY A 71 7.52 -1.82 11.35
CA GLY A 71 7.29 -0.70 12.25
C GLY A 71 8.20 -0.80 13.48
N PRO A 72 8.18 0.22 14.35
CA PRO A 72 9.12 0.30 15.46
C PRO A 72 8.53 -0.20 16.80
N ILE A 73 7.31 -0.74 16.86
CA ILE A 73 6.61 -1.05 18.12
C ILE A 73 7.34 -2.15 18.89
N LEU A 74 7.65 -3.29 18.28
CA LEU A 74 8.35 -4.40 18.95
C LEU A 74 9.75 -3.99 19.38
N GLU A 75 10.46 -3.21 18.57
CA GLU A 75 11.77 -2.68 18.94
C GLU A 75 11.68 -1.71 20.13
N ASN A 76 10.78 -0.72 20.05
CA ASN A 76 10.56 0.28 21.11
C ASN A 76 10.07 -0.35 22.42
N GLU A 77 9.24 -1.40 22.34
CA GLU A 77 8.73 -2.13 23.50
C GLU A 77 9.64 -3.28 23.95
N GLN A 78 10.78 -3.49 23.27
CA GLN A 78 11.74 -4.56 23.53
C GLN A 78 11.08 -5.96 23.54
N LYS A 79 10.16 -6.19 22.61
CA LYS A 79 9.46 -7.47 22.41
C LYS A 79 10.08 -8.23 21.25
N GLN A 80 10.30 -9.53 21.45
CA GLN A 80 10.88 -10.39 20.41
C GLN A 80 9.85 -10.85 19.37
N ILE A 81 8.59 -11.07 19.79
CA ILE A 81 7.53 -11.62 18.95
C ILE A 81 6.25 -10.81 19.15
N GLY A 82 5.69 -10.31 18.04
CA GLY A 82 4.34 -9.76 18.00
C GLY A 82 3.33 -10.83 17.57
N VAL A 83 2.28 -11.04 18.37
CA VAL A 83 1.13 -11.85 17.96
C VAL A 83 0.15 -10.94 17.25
N VAL A 84 0.15 -10.99 15.92
CA VAL A 84 -0.72 -10.14 15.09
C VAL A 84 -2.18 -10.57 15.27
N THR A 85 -3.01 -9.68 15.81
CA THR A 85 -4.45 -9.92 15.99
C THR A 85 -5.26 -9.48 14.78
N ASP A 86 -4.83 -8.41 14.10
CA ASP A 86 -5.61 -7.75 13.06
C ASP A 86 -4.70 -7.19 11.96
N ALA A 87 -5.26 -7.08 10.76
CA ALA A 87 -4.65 -6.34 9.65
C ALA A 87 -5.51 -5.11 9.32
N GLN A 88 -4.87 -3.95 9.27
CA GLN A 88 -5.54 -2.68 8.97
C GLN A 88 -6.23 -2.70 7.61
N GLY A 89 -7.38 -2.02 7.54
CA GLY A 89 -8.05 -1.73 6.27
C GLY A 89 -7.23 -0.72 5.46
N GLN A 90 -7.39 -0.76 4.14
CA GLN A 90 -6.62 0.08 3.20
C GLN A 90 -7.53 0.63 2.11
N ARG A 91 -7.28 1.87 1.69
CA ARG A 91 -7.91 2.49 0.52
C ARG A 91 -6.87 3.23 -0.29
N TRP A 92 -6.77 2.86 -1.56
CA TRP A 92 -5.83 3.45 -2.50
C TRP A 92 -6.56 4.21 -3.59
N TYR A 93 -5.99 5.37 -3.92
CA TYR A 93 -6.51 6.26 -4.95
C TYR A 93 -5.39 6.63 -5.89
N GLU A 94 -5.71 6.63 -7.17
CA GLU A 94 -4.93 7.30 -8.20
C GLU A 94 -5.63 8.61 -8.51
N VAL A 95 -4.88 9.70 -8.60
CA VAL A 95 -5.43 11.04 -8.82
C VAL A 95 -4.68 11.71 -9.96
N THR A 96 -5.41 12.17 -10.96
CA THR A 96 -4.87 13.09 -11.98
C THR A 96 -5.54 14.45 -11.83
N LEU A 97 -4.71 15.49 -11.65
CA LEU A 97 -5.13 16.89 -11.75
C LEU A 97 -4.70 17.45 -13.10
N THR A 98 -5.65 18.04 -13.83
CA THR A 98 -5.39 18.70 -15.13
C THR A 98 -5.66 20.19 -15.03
N GLY A 99 -4.61 20.99 -15.24
CA GLY A 99 -4.59 22.45 -15.31
C GLY A 99 -4.29 22.94 -16.72
N GLN A 100 -3.37 23.90 -16.85
CA GLN A 100 -2.95 24.44 -18.14
C GLN A 100 -1.47 24.80 -18.12
N GLU A 101 -0.70 24.20 -19.04
CA GLU A 101 0.70 24.55 -19.25
C GLU A 101 0.80 25.99 -19.77
N SER A 102 1.69 26.77 -19.17
CA SER A 102 2.03 28.11 -19.66
C SER A 102 3.40 28.56 -19.19
N HIS A 103 3.97 29.58 -19.82
CA HIS A 103 5.30 30.08 -19.45
C HIS A 103 5.27 30.70 -18.03
N ALA A 104 6.18 30.27 -17.16
CA ALA A 104 6.21 30.69 -15.75
C ALA A 104 6.49 32.19 -15.52
N GLY A 105 7.09 32.89 -16.49
CA GLY A 105 7.42 34.31 -16.39
C GLY A 105 6.23 35.22 -16.72
N PRO A 106 5.80 35.28 -18.00
CA PRO A 106 4.84 36.29 -18.45
C PRO A 106 3.38 35.98 -18.08
N THR A 107 3.06 34.76 -17.62
CA THR A 107 1.67 34.41 -17.27
C THR A 107 1.26 35.06 -15.95
N PRO A 108 0.27 35.97 -15.93
CA PRO A 108 -0.18 36.63 -14.70
C PRO A 108 -0.74 35.64 -13.69
N MET A 109 -0.40 35.80 -12.39
CA MET A 109 -0.80 34.88 -11.32
C MET A 109 -2.31 34.56 -11.27
N PRO A 110 -3.24 35.54 -11.40
CA PRO A 110 -4.68 35.26 -11.32
C PRO A 110 -5.22 34.39 -12.45
N SER A 111 -4.49 34.30 -13.57
CA SER A 111 -4.91 33.53 -14.75
C SER A 111 -4.39 32.08 -14.76
N ARG A 112 -3.49 31.74 -13.82
CA ARG A 112 -2.81 30.45 -13.83
C ARG A 112 -3.75 29.33 -13.42
N ARG A 113 -3.58 28.18 -14.07
CA ARG A 113 -4.13 26.88 -13.66
C ARG A 113 -2.96 25.93 -13.42
N ASP A 114 -2.28 26.13 -12.28
CA ASP A 114 -1.10 25.36 -11.87
C ASP A 114 -1.46 24.03 -11.17
N ALA A 115 -1.26 22.91 -11.86
CA ALA A 115 -1.66 21.58 -11.38
C ALA A 115 -0.84 21.12 -10.17
N LEU A 116 0.40 21.58 -10.08
CA LEU A 116 1.31 21.23 -8.98
C LEU A 116 0.92 21.96 -7.69
N VAL A 117 0.48 23.22 -7.78
CA VAL A 117 -0.06 23.93 -6.61
C VAL A 117 -1.35 23.24 -6.10
N GLY A 118 -2.21 22.78 -7.01
CA GLY A 118 -3.38 21.97 -6.65
C GLY A 118 -2.99 20.68 -5.93
N ALA A 119 -2.02 19.94 -6.48
CA ALA A 119 -1.52 18.70 -5.89
C ALA A 119 -0.90 18.94 -4.50
N ALA A 120 -0.09 19.98 -4.33
CA ALA A 120 0.56 20.30 -3.05
C ALA A 120 -0.46 20.55 -1.91
N ARG A 121 -1.58 21.20 -2.21
CA ARG A 121 -2.67 21.39 -1.24
C ARG A 121 -3.32 20.08 -0.85
N ILE A 122 -3.49 19.15 -1.79
CA ILE A 122 -4.04 17.83 -1.51
C ILE A 122 -3.04 17.00 -0.68
N VAL A 123 -1.74 17.10 -0.95
CA VAL A 123 -0.71 16.43 -0.15
C VAL A 123 -0.80 16.86 1.32
N ASP A 124 -0.88 18.16 1.57
CA ASP A 124 -1.02 18.70 2.93
C ASP A 124 -2.34 18.24 3.60
N LEU A 125 -3.45 18.28 2.85
CA LEU A 125 -4.74 17.77 3.33
C LEU A 125 -4.68 16.28 3.70
N VAL A 126 -4.05 15.43 2.88
CA VAL A 126 -3.89 13.99 3.16
C VAL A 126 -3.14 13.79 4.47
N ASN A 127 -2.05 14.53 4.70
CA ASN A 127 -1.30 14.48 5.95
C ASN A 127 -2.16 14.94 7.15
N GLN A 128 -2.91 16.03 7.00
CA GLN A 128 -3.83 16.53 8.04
C GLN A 128 -4.87 15.47 8.43
N ILE A 129 -5.48 14.79 7.45
CA ILE A 129 -6.43 13.69 7.70
C ILE A 129 -5.78 12.58 8.54
N GLY A 130 -4.53 12.20 8.25
CA GLY A 130 -3.80 11.21 9.04
C GLY A 130 -3.55 11.67 10.49
N MET A 131 -3.21 12.95 10.67
CA MET A 131 -2.98 13.53 12.00
C MET A 131 -4.27 13.65 12.83
N GLU A 132 -5.39 13.99 12.20
CA GLU A 132 -6.70 14.11 12.86
C GLU A 132 -7.26 12.75 13.34
N ASN A 133 -6.78 11.65 12.76
CA ASN A 133 -7.25 10.28 13.05
C ASN A 133 -6.20 9.42 13.78
N GLN A 134 -5.24 10.06 14.46
CA GLN A 134 -4.26 9.39 15.34
C GLN A 134 -4.94 8.64 16.50
N PRO A 135 -4.30 7.60 17.07
CA PRO A 135 -2.93 7.16 16.81
C PRO A 135 -2.77 6.12 15.68
N ASN A 136 -3.88 5.57 15.18
CA ASN A 136 -3.84 4.36 14.34
C ASN A 136 -4.03 4.64 12.84
N ALA A 137 -4.21 5.90 12.44
CA ALA A 137 -4.33 6.27 11.04
C ALA A 137 -2.97 6.38 10.37
N CYS A 138 -2.89 5.84 9.16
CA CYS A 138 -1.83 6.14 8.20
C CYS A 138 -2.44 6.86 6.99
N ALA A 139 -1.80 7.94 6.56
CA ALA A 139 -2.19 8.71 5.39
C ALA A 139 -0.94 9.14 4.64
N THR A 140 -0.84 8.83 3.35
CA THR A 140 0.41 9.04 2.61
C THR A 140 0.16 9.35 1.14
N VAL A 141 0.91 10.31 0.60
CA VAL A 141 1.13 10.46 -0.84
C VAL A 141 2.53 9.96 -1.14
N GLY A 142 2.63 8.77 -1.74
CA GLY A 142 3.90 8.07 -1.94
C GLY A 142 4.49 8.22 -3.34
N LEU A 143 3.67 8.56 -4.34
CA LEU A 143 4.07 8.71 -5.74
C LEU A 143 3.50 10.01 -6.29
N MET A 144 4.33 10.77 -7.01
CA MET A 144 3.91 11.96 -7.76
C MET A 144 4.69 12.08 -9.07
N GLN A 145 3.97 12.32 -10.17
CA GLN A 145 4.50 12.58 -11.51
C GLN A 145 3.96 13.91 -11.99
N VAL A 146 4.86 14.85 -12.30
CA VAL A 146 4.53 16.20 -12.76
C VAL A 146 4.77 16.28 -14.26
N PHE A 147 3.88 16.92 -15.00
CA PHE A 147 4.03 17.17 -16.43
C PHE A 147 3.85 18.67 -16.74
N PRO A 148 4.74 19.28 -17.56
CA PRO A 148 5.90 18.69 -18.25
C PRO A 148 7.17 18.57 -17.38
N ASN A 149 7.09 18.88 -16.09
CA ASN A 149 8.23 18.90 -15.15
C ASN A 149 9.40 19.83 -15.55
N SER A 150 9.12 20.90 -16.28
CA SER A 150 10.12 21.93 -16.61
C SER A 150 10.05 23.09 -15.63
N ARG A 151 11.21 23.50 -15.11
CA ARG A 151 11.35 24.58 -14.12
C ARG A 151 10.77 25.93 -14.54
N ASN A 152 10.60 26.18 -15.84
CA ASN A 152 10.12 27.45 -16.40
C ASN A 152 8.71 27.35 -17.02
N VAL A 153 8.01 26.24 -16.80
CA VAL A 153 6.65 26.00 -17.27
C VAL A 153 5.75 25.73 -16.07
N ILE A 154 4.59 26.39 -16.03
CA ILE A 154 3.52 26.10 -15.07
C ILE A 154 3.01 24.67 -15.37
N PRO A 155 3.02 23.73 -14.42
CA PRO A 155 2.58 22.37 -14.68
C PRO A 155 1.10 22.30 -15.06
N GLY A 156 0.81 21.64 -16.18
CA GLY A 156 -0.55 21.45 -16.68
C GLY A 156 -1.15 20.10 -16.30
N GLN A 157 -0.35 19.14 -15.85
CA GLN A 157 -0.88 17.88 -15.31
C GLN A 157 -0.01 17.34 -14.18
N VAL A 158 -0.66 16.78 -13.15
CA VAL A 158 0.02 16.03 -12.09
C VAL A 158 -0.76 14.75 -11.80
N PHE A 159 -0.08 13.62 -11.85
CA PHE A 159 -0.58 12.34 -11.35
C PHE A 159 0.05 12.03 -10.00
N PHE A 160 -0.72 11.53 -9.05
CA PHE A 160 -0.21 11.09 -7.75
C PHE A 160 -1.11 10.03 -7.11
N THR A 161 -0.60 9.33 -6.10
CA THR A 161 -1.35 8.32 -5.34
C THR A 161 -1.66 8.77 -3.93
N VAL A 162 -2.78 8.30 -3.37
CA VAL A 162 -3.13 8.48 -1.95
C VAL A 162 -3.36 7.11 -1.33
N ASP A 163 -2.71 6.85 -0.19
CA ASP A 163 -2.88 5.66 0.64
C ASP A 163 -3.44 6.05 2.01
N PHE A 164 -4.65 5.57 2.33
CA PHE A 164 -5.22 5.64 3.67
C PHE A 164 -5.31 4.25 4.29
N ARG A 165 -4.91 4.15 5.55
CA ARG A 165 -5.03 2.91 6.34
C ARG A 165 -5.55 3.19 7.74
N HIS A 166 -6.42 2.31 8.22
CA HIS A 166 -6.92 2.36 9.58
C HIS A 166 -7.50 0.98 9.99
N PRO A 167 -7.35 0.54 11.26
CA PRO A 167 -7.93 -0.73 11.74
C PRO A 167 -9.46 -0.72 11.84
N ASP A 168 -10.08 0.45 12.05
CA ASP A 168 -11.54 0.63 12.01
C ASP A 168 -12.02 1.04 10.61
N ALA A 169 -12.96 0.27 10.06
CA ALA A 169 -13.53 0.48 8.72
C ALA A 169 -14.38 1.76 8.60
N GLN A 170 -15.06 2.16 9.67
CA GLN A 170 -15.88 3.36 9.71
C GLN A 170 -15.00 4.61 9.71
N ILE A 171 -13.91 4.61 10.48
CA ILE A 171 -12.92 5.70 10.47
C ILE A 171 -12.25 5.77 9.10
N LEU A 172 -11.83 4.63 8.52
CA LEU A 172 -11.28 4.60 7.17
C LEU A 172 -12.25 5.17 6.11
N ALA A 173 -13.56 4.95 6.29
CA ALA A 173 -14.59 5.55 5.44
C ALA A 173 -14.79 7.05 5.69
N GLN A 174 -14.50 7.55 6.89
CA GLN A 174 -14.55 8.97 7.21
C GLN A 174 -13.35 9.73 6.64
N MET A 175 -12.15 9.13 6.68
CA MET A 175 -10.93 9.69 6.08
C MET A 175 -11.05 9.96 4.57
N ASP A 176 -11.91 9.23 3.87
CA ASP A 176 -12.22 9.41 2.44
C ASP A 176 -13.08 10.65 2.13
N LYS A 177 -13.90 11.12 3.10
CA LYS A 177 -14.87 12.20 2.85
C LYS A 177 -14.25 13.56 2.51
N PRO A 178 -13.18 14.03 3.20
CA PRO A 178 -12.57 15.31 2.87
C PRO A 178 -11.98 15.32 1.45
N CYS A 179 -11.35 14.23 1.00
CA CYS A 179 -10.85 14.10 -0.37
C CYS A 179 -11.98 14.16 -1.41
N ALA A 180 -13.12 13.51 -1.13
CA ALA A 180 -14.31 13.59 -1.98
C ALA A 180 -14.91 15.00 -2.03
N ARG A 181 -14.83 15.77 -0.93
CA ARG A 181 -15.26 17.17 -0.90
C ARG A 181 -14.31 18.04 -1.73
N GLU A 182 -13.01 17.84 -1.61
CA GLU A 182 -12.01 18.63 -2.33
C GLU A 182 -12.10 18.41 -3.85
N ARG A 183 -12.40 17.17 -4.29
CA ARG A 183 -12.81 16.89 -5.66
C ARG A 183 -13.92 17.84 -6.13
N HIS A 184 -14.99 17.96 -5.34
CA HIS A 184 -16.13 18.78 -5.71
C HIS A 184 -15.80 20.28 -5.73
N VAL A 185 -14.96 20.75 -4.81
CA VAL A 185 -14.53 22.15 -4.78
C VAL A 185 -13.64 22.48 -5.98
N LEU A 186 -12.62 21.66 -6.24
CA LEU A 186 -11.69 21.86 -7.35
C LEU A 186 -12.39 21.78 -8.71
N SER A 187 -13.40 20.92 -8.88
CA SER A 187 -14.20 20.86 -10.11
C SER A 187 -15.11 22.08 -10.33
N ARG A 188 -15.41 22.87 -9.29
CA ARG A 188 -16.34 24.03 -9.34
C ARG A 188 -15.64 25.38 -9.43
N THR A 189 -14.50 25.54 -8.77
CA THR A 189 -13.83 26.86 -8.66
C THR A 189 -12.83 27.12 -9.79
N SER A 190 -12.57 26.13 -10.63
CA SER A 190 -11.63 26.19 -11.74
C SER A 190 -11.89 24.97 -12.65
N ASN A 191 -11.62 25.04 -13.96
CA ASN A 191 -11.83 23.91 -14.88
C ASN A 191 -10.80 22.78 -14.68
N TRP A 192 -10.60 22.34 -13.44
CA TRP A 192 -9.79 21.17 -13.10
C TRP A 192 -10.60 19.91 -13.39
N ILE A 193 -10.04 19.02 -14.19
CA ILE A 193 -10.57 17.67 -14.30
C ILE A 193 -9.81 16.82 -13.29
N TRP A 194 -10.50 16.45 -12.20
CA TRP A 194 -10.05 15.42 -11.26
C TRP A 194 -10.63 14.08 -11.70
N THR A 195 -9.75 13.18 -12.14
CA THR A 195 -10.09 11.77 -12.33
C THR A 195 -9.44 10.97 -11.22
N SER A 196 -10.24 10.16 -10.54
CA SER A 196 -9.73 9.13 -9.65
C SER A 196 -10.34 7.78 -9.94
N SER A 197 -9.49 6.77 -10.07
CA SER A 197 -9.84 5.36 -9.91
C SER A 197 -9.61 4.97 -8.45
N ARG A 198 -10.58 4.29 -7.83
CA ARG A 198 -10.27 3.47 -6.66
C ARG A 198 -9.58 2.21 -7.16
N SER A 199 -8.28 2.11 -6.95
CA SER A 199 -7.48 0.96 -7.40
C SER A 199 -7.51 -0.20 -6.40
N GLY A 200 -7.97 0.03 -5.15
CA GLY A 200 -8.20 -1.03 -4.17
C GLY A 200 -8.94 -0.58 -2.91
N ILE A 201 -9.87 -1.41 -2.43
CA ILE A 201 -10.51 -1.29 -1.11
C ILE A 201 -10.31 -2.62 -0.38
N ARG A 202 -9.66 -2.59 0.79
CA ARG A 202 -9.57 -3.74 1.68
C ARG A 202 -10.23 -3.40 3.01
N PRO A 203 -11.29 -4.12 3.43
CA PRO A 203 -11.84 -3.97 4.77
C PRO A 203 -10.80 -4.47 5.80
N PRO A 204 -10.79 -3.89 7.02
CA PRO A 204 -10.02 -4.47 8.11
C PRO A 204 -10.42 -5.92 8.34
N CYS A 205 -9.43 -6.78 8.58
CA CYS A 205 -9.66 -8.19 8.83
C CYS A 205 -9.21 -8.52 10.24
N HIS A 206 -10.13 -9.09 11.03
CA HIS A 206 -9.79 -9.69 12.31
C HIS A 206 -9.30 -11.12 12.08
N SER A 207 -8.17 -11.48 12.68
CA SER A 207 -7.84 -12.90 12.80
C SER A 207 -8.86 -13.54 13.75
N ILE A 208 -9.75 -14.35 13.17
CA ILE A 208 -10.71 -15.29 13.76
C ILE A 208 -11.06 -15.10 15.27
N ARG A 209 -12.34 -14.79 15.52
CA ARG A 209 -13.04 -14.97 16.80
C ARG A 209 -12.65 -16.29 17.45
N THR A 210 -12.22 -16.25 18.69
CA THR A 210 -12.21 -17.41 19.59
C THR A 210 -13.59 -18.09 19.51
N ALA A 211 -13.63 -19.29 18.97
CA ALA A 211 -14.79 -20.15 19.10
C ALA A 211 -14.91 -20.49 20.60
N SER A 212 -15.88 -19.87 21.26
CA SER A 212 -16.33 -20.25 22.59
C SER A 212 -16.90 -21.67 22.52
N LEU A 213 -16.07 -22.64 22.89
CA LEU A 213 -16.55 -23.96 23.27
C LEU A 213 -17.23 -23.85 24.65
N PRO A 214 -18.41 -24.46 24.86
CA PRO A 214 -19.13 -24.36 26.12
C PRO A 214 -18.35 -24.98 27.27
N CYS A 215 -18.48 -24.33 28.42
CA CYS A 215 -17.88 -24.66 29.70
C CYS A 215 -18.07 -26.14 30.06
N ALA A 216 -16.97 -26.88 30.22
CA ALA A 216 -16.92 -28.12 31.00
C ALA A 216 -15.60 -28.11 31.80
N GLU A 217 -15.77 -28.29 33.11
CA GLU A 217 -14.80 -28.05 34.19
C GLU A 217 -13.74 -29.19 34.34
N PRO A 218 -12.77 -29.12 35.28
CA PRO A 218 -11.35 -28.99 34.98
C PRO A 218 -10.56 -30.30 35.18
N ARG A 219 -9.58 -30.58 34.31
CA ARG A 219 -8.44 -31.46 34.66
C ARG A 219 -7.12 -30.87 34.16
N ARG A 220 -6.19 -30.76 35.11
CA ARG A 220 -4.81 -30.28 34.96
C ARG A 220 -4.03 -31.17 33.99
N SER A 221 -3.32 -30.56 33.02
CA SER A 221 -1.88 -30.79 32.79
C SER A 221 -1.38 -29.90 31.63
N SER A 222 -0.53 -28.95 31.99
CA SER A 222 0.61 -28.40 31.25
C SER A 222 0.95 -29.00 29.87
N ALA A 223 0.97 -28.14 28.84
CA ALA A 223 1.93 -28.19 27.74
C ALA A 223 1.98 -26.83 27.02
N SER A 224 2.69 -25.88 27.61
CA SER A 224 3.28 -24.75 26.89
C SER A 224 4.42 -25.30 26.03
N VAL A 225 4.22 -25.41 24.71
CA VAL A 225 5.33 -25.75 23.80
C VAL A 225 6.08 -24.47 23.45
N ILE A 226 7.15 -24.31 24.21
CA ILE A 226 8.34 -23.52 23.94
C ILE A 226 8.96 -24.00 22.62
N ALA A 227 9.14 -23.09 21.67
CA ALA A 227 10.21 -23.22 20.67
C ALA A 227 11.30 -22.19 21.01
N ARG A 228 12.18 -22.59 21.93
CA ARG A 228 13.52 -22.02 22.05
C ARG A 228 14.26 -22.40 20.78
N TRP A 229 14.78 -21.42 20.06
CA TRP A 229 16.03 -21.60 19.35
C TRP A 229 17.04 -20.64 19.97
N SER A 230 18.02 -21.24 20.64
CA SER A 230 19.14 -20.57 21.28
C SER A 230 19.98 -19.86 20.24
N ALA A 231 20.37 -18.62 20.55
CA ALA A 231 21.47 -17.96 19.90
C ALA A 231 22.73 -18.84 19.95
N VAL A 232 23.27 -19.17 18.79
CA VAL A 232 24.70 -19.45 18.64
C VAL A 232 25.27 -18.22 17.95
N GLN A 233 25.81 -17.30 18.75
CA GLN A 233 26.80 -16.34 18.28
C GLN A 233 28.01 -17.14 17.79
N ALA A 234 28.12 -17.31 16.48
CA ALA A 234 29.41 -17.50 15.86
C ALA A 234 29.97 -16.10 15.55
N MET A 235 30.75 -15.56 16.48
CA MET A 235 31.74 -14.55 16.16
C MET A 235 32.73 -15.17 15.16
N THR A 236 32.93 -14.54 14.01
CA THR A 236 34.18 -14.58 13.25
C THR A 236 34.29 -13.30 12.42
N PRO A 237 35.52 -12.79 12.21
CA PRO A 237 35.81 -11.36 12.21
C PRO A 237 35.54 -10.68 10.87
N ALA A 238 35.41 -9.35 10.93
CA ALA A 238 35.41 -8.46 9.78
C ALA A 238 36.61 -8.71 8.87
N ILE A 239 36.35 -9.01 7.60
CA ILE A 239 37.34 -8.91 6.52
C ILE A 239 36.95 -7.68 5.71
N SER A 240 37.70 -6.59 5.89
CA SER A 240 37.63 -5.40 5.03
C SER A 240 38.07 -5.77 3.60
N PRO A 241 37.35 -5.36 2.55
CA PRO A 241 37.91 -5.35 1.21
C PRO A 241 38.84 -4.15 1.04
N VAL A 242 40.15 -4.41 0.97
CA VAL A 242 41.15 -3.46 0.48
C VAL A 242 40.99 -3.37 -1.04
N TRP A 243 40.60 -2.19 -1.53
CA TRP A 243 40.62 -1.90 -2.96
C TRP A 243 42.06 -1.59 -3.41
N PRO A 244 42.53 -2.12 -4.56
CA PRO A 244 43.80 -1.68 -5.13
C PRO A 244 43.66 -0.26 -5.73
N PRO A 245 44.73 0.56 -5.74
CA PRO A 245 44.70 1.88 -6.37
C PRO A 245 44.60 1.76 -7.91
N PRO A 246 43.93 2.70 -8.59
CA PRO A 246 43.79 2.69 -10.05
C PRO A 246 45.11 3.07 -10.77
N PRO A 247 45.25 2.69 -12.05
CA PRO A 247 46.43 2.96 -12.88
C PRO A 247 46.64 4.45 -13.21
#